data_AF-W7LZC0-F1
#
_entry.id   AF-W7LZC0-F1
#
_cell.length_a   1.000
_cell.length_b   1.000
_cell.length_c   1.000
_cell.angle_alpha   90.00
_cell.angle_beta   90.00
_cell.angle_gamma   90.00
#
_symmetry.space_group_name_H-M   'P 1'
#
loop_
_entity.id
_entity.type
_entity.pdbx_description
1 polymer ?
#
loop_
_entity_poly.entity_id
_entity_poly.type
_entity_poly.pdbx_seq_one_letter_code
_entity_poly.pdbx_strand_id
1 'polypeptide(L)'
;MHFAIPPEYQSELVATEPVELRSDEEILSSLEQYRPVTSEKNIWAFWDSGLRTMPSWCQRNIPGSPNHVLKFIDREMLPEAFLSGTMDGQHAGQHAADCIRGPLLFRYGGVSMDVGCLLIRHIDRICWDLLADPDSPYEIAVPVLYGQTIANHFVAARKNNVFIEKCDNPLLGFIKDIRYDDATDFHWDWKVPVTQFLEYIAQVLCWQRLCLIRDTDDEFKSSEYWQHKILCINALNDVWGGEKTLGFDGIGPRMYNLLTIRLDADPDATDYKDAYKLVWRLLSKSSFQKVTRAKNLTHTPHLGTLWDQNEGQDCVAGSFGELLRYGAVHFRQKREKIERKEACEPRTLMEKGLLEA
;
A
#
# COMPACT_ATOMS: atom_id res chain seq x y z
N MET A 1 24.22 12.93 2.36
CA MET A 1 25.36 12.03 2.03
C MET A 1 25.17 11.52 0.60
N HIS A 2 26.18 10.97 -0.09
CA HIS A 2 25.99 10.29 -1.39
C HIS A 2 26.43 8.83 -1.24
N PHE A 3 25.52 7.88 -1.45
CA PHE A 3 25.81 6.46 -1.33
C PHE A 3 26.05 5.83 -2.71
N ALA A 4 27.11 5.02 -2.84
CA ALA A 4 27.42 4.28 -4.05
C ALA A 4 26.67 2.94 -4.09
N ILE A 5 26.38 2.45 -5.29
CA ILE A 5 25.83 1.10 -5.51
C ILE A 5 26.99 0.09 -5.48
N PRO A 6 26.99 -0.90 -4.56
CA PRO A 6 28.01 -1.94 -4.48
C PRO A 6 28.11 -2.76 -5.77
N PRO A 7 29.31 -3.25 -6.15
CA PRO A 7 29.54 -3.94 -7.43
C PRO A 7 28.54 -5.06 -7.74
N GLU A 8 28.13 -5.84 -6.73
CA GLU A 8 27.18 -6.94 -6.85
C GLU A 8 25.75 -6.50 -7.22
N TYR A 9 25.37 -5.26 -6.92
CA TYR A 9 24.06 -4.68 -7.26
C TYR A 9 24.08 -3.79 -8.50
N GLN A 10 25.26 -3.51 -9.09
CA GLN A 10 25.38 -2.69 -10.30
C GLN A 10 24.76 -3.35 -11.55
N SER A 11 24.50 -4.65 -11.54
CA SER A 11 23.71 -5.34 -12.57
C SER A 11 22.21 -5.10 -12.44
N GLU A 12 21.73 -4.76 -11.23
CA GLU A 12 20.30 -4.65 -10.89
C GLU A 12 19.83 -3.20 -10.72
N LEU A 13 20.73 -2.31 -10.34
CA LEU A 13 20.48 -0.89 -10.05
C LEU A 13 21.32 0.03 -10.95
N VAL A 14 20.86 1.27 -11.10
CA VAL A 14 21.60 2.41 -11.65
C VAL A 14 21.34 3.64 -10.79
N ALA A 15 22.35 4.48 -10.59
CA ALA A 15 22.17 5.76 -9.91
C ALA A 15 21.41 6.75 -10.81
N THR A 16 20.54 7.55 -10.21
CA THR A 16 19.72 8.56 -10.89
C THR A 16 19.61 9.81 -10.02
N GLU A 17 19.54 10.97 -10.66
CA GLU A 17 19.25 12.21 -9.95
C GLU A 17 17.76 12.27 -9.54
N PRO A 18 17.42 12.87 -8.39
CA PRO A 18 16.03 13.12 -8.01
C PRO A 18 15.32 14.00 -9.04
N VAL A 19 14.08 13.66 -9.35
CA VAL A 19 13.20 14.51 -10.18
C VAL A 19 12.59 15.65 -9.36
N GLU A 20 12.45 15.43 -8.05
CA GLU A 20 12.00 16.45 -7.10
C GLU A 20 13.21 17.24 -6.57
N LEU A 21 13.14 18.57 -6.67
CA LEU A 21 14.21 19.49 -6.28
C LEU A 21 13.81 20.40 -5.10
N ARG A 22 12.53 20.39 -4.71
CA ARG A 22 12.03 21.12 -3.55
C ARG A 22 12.48 20.45 -2.26
N SER A 23 12.74 21.26 -1.24
CA SER A 23 12.97 20.77 0.12
C SER A 23 11.71 20.13 0.71
N ASP A 24 11.87 19.25 1.71
CA ASP A 24 10.75 18.64 2.45
C ASP A 24 9.72 19.69 2.93
N GLU A 25 10.17 20.86 3.39
CA GLU A 25 9.27 21.93 3.83
C GLU A 25 8.54 22.61 2.67
N GLU A 26 9.20 22.87 1.54
CA GLU A 26 8.53 23.36 0.32
C GLU A 26 7.56 22.32 -0.25
N ILE A 27 7.86 21.03 -0.12
CA ILE A 27 6.92 19.96 -0.43
C ILE A 27 5.74 20.11 0.52
N LEU A 28 5.91 19.95 1.84
CA LEU A 28 4.85 20.03 2.86
C LEU A 28 3.98 21.30 2.77
N SER A 29 4.58 22.47 2.56
CA SER A 29 3.89 23.76 2.34
C SER A 29 3.21 23.93 0.96
N SER A 30 3.51 23.05 -0.01
CA SER A 30 2.87 22.99 -1.34
C SER A 30 1.78 21.91 -1.46
N LEU A 31 1.85 20.93 -0.55
CA LEU A 31 0.72 20.43 0.20
C LEU A 31 0.23 21.63 1.09
N GLU A 32 -0.69 21.53 2.05
CA GLU A 32 -1.25 22.74 2.74
C GLU A 32 -2.05 23.76 1.85
N GLN A 33 -1.80 23.83 0.54
CA GLN A 33 -2.51 24.63 -0.47
C GLN A 33 -3.32 23.79 -1.47
N TYR A 34 -4.63 24.06 -1.62
CA TYR A 34 -5.52 23.27 -2.50
C TYR A 34 -5.07 23.36 -3.96
N ARG A 35 -5.13 22.22 -4.68
CA ARG A 35 -4.81 22.12 -6.10
C ARG A 35 -5.96 21.42 -6.82
N PRO A 36 -6.46 21.95 -7.96
CA PRO A 36 -7.45 21.24 -8.77
C PRO A 36 -6.81 20.00 -9.42
N VAL A 37 -7.60 18.95 -9.63
CA VAL A 37 -7.15 17.75 -10.35
C VAL A 37 -7.09 18.08 -11.84
N THR A 38 -5.89 18.10 -12.42
CA THR A 38 -5.65 18.39 -13.84
C THR A 38 -5.33 17.16 -14.69
N SER A 39 -5.12 16.01 -14.06
CA SER A 39 -4.77 14.74 -14.72
C SER A 39 -5.35 13.55 -13.97
N GLU A 40 -5.68 12.51 -14.73
CA GLU A 40 -6.04 11.19 -14.18
C GLU A 40 -4.84 10.53 -13.46
N LYS A 41 -3.62 10.91 -13.84
CA LYS A 41 -2.39 10.53 -13.14
C LYS A 41 -2.22 11.41 -11.91
N ASN A 42 -2.80 10.99 -10.79
CA ASN A 42 -2.73 11.66 -9.49
C ASN A 42 -2.58 10.62 -8.36
N ILE A 43 -2.28 11.09 -7.14
CA ILE A 43 -2.10 10.26 -5.95
C ILE A 43 -2.98 10.80 -4.82
N TRP A 44 -3.74 9.90 -4.20
CA TRP A 44 -4.59 10.14 -3.05
C TRP A 44 -4.00 9.47 -1.81
N ALA A 45 -3.76 10.27 -0.78
CA ALA A 45 -3.32 9.80 0.53
C ALA A 45 -4.17 10.44 1.62
N PHE A 46 -4.36 9.74 2.74
CA PHE A 46 -5.22 10.19 3.83
C PHE A 46 -4.57 9.96 5.19
N TRP A 47 -4.86 10.89 6.11
CA TRP A 47 -4.52 10.79 7.51
C TRP A 47 -5.56 11.58 8.31
N ASP A 48 -6.23 10.89 9.22
CA ASP A 48 -7.40 11.38 9.98
C ASP A 48 -7.10 12.64 10.81
N SER A 49 -5.89 12.72 11.35
CA SER A 49 -5.41 13.80 12.22
C SER A 49 -4.74 14.95 11.46
N GLY A 50 -4.57 14.83 10.14
CA GLY A 50 -4.00 15.86 9.26
C GLY A 50 -2.51 15.73 8.94
N LEU A 51 -2.03 16.45 7.91
CA LEU A 51 -0.67 16.29 7.39
C LEU A 51 0.45 16.59 8.40
N ARG A 52 0.37 17.72 9.12
CA ARG A 52 1.45 18.17 10.03
C ARG A 52 1.50 17.43 11.37
N THR A 53 0.43 16.74 11.76
CA THR A 53 0.34 15.94 12.99
C THR A 53 0.80 14.50 12.79
N MET A 54 0.91 14.09 11.53
CA MET A 54 1.42 12.80 11.12
C MET A 54 2.88 12.62 11.56
N PRO A 55 3.30 11.40 11.97
CA PRO A 55 4.70 11.08 12.23
C PRO A 55 5.61 11.47 11.06
N SER A 56 6.75 12.11 11.33
CA SER A 56 7.61 12.66 10.27
C SER A 56 8.11 11.62 9.26
N TRP A 57 8.23 10.36 9.67
CA TRP A 57 8.59 9.24 8.78
C TRP A 57 7.51 8.97 7.71
N CYS A 58 6.24 9.25 8.00
CA CYS A 58 5.15 9.18 7.02
C CYS A 58 5.06 10.46 6.19
N GLN A 59 5.35 11.64 6.76
CA GLN A 59 5.42 12.90 6.00
C GLN A 59 6.42 12.78 4.83
N ARG A 60 7.58 12.15 5.07
CA ARG A 60 8.60 11.78 4.07
C ARG A 60 8.12 10.83 2.96
N ASN A 61 6.95 10.20 3.07
CA ASN A 61 6.39 9.30 2.06
C ASN A 61 5.38 10.01 1.12
N ILE A 62 5.03 11.28 1.35
CA ILE A 62 3.88 11.93 0.70
C ILE A 62 4.29 13.06 -0.25
N PRO A 63 3.97 12.93 -1.54
CA PRO A 63 3.91 14.04 -2.48
C PRO A 63 2.43 14.42 -2.77
N GLY A 64 1.87 15.37 -2.02
CA GLY A 64 0.56 15.98 -2.31
C GLY A 64 -0.30 16.34 -1.09
N SER A 65 -1.12 17.40 -1.20
CA SER A 65 -2.37 17.66 -0.45
C SER A 65 -2.43 18.65 0.73
N PRO A 66 -3.45 19.51 0.67
CA PRO A 66 -4.36 19.69 1.80
C PRO A 66 -5.83 19.43 1.49
N ASN A 67 -6.58 19.68 2.56
CA ASN A 67 -7.91 20.27 2.55
C ASN A 67 -8.99 19.35 2.01
N HIS A 68 -9.57 18.66 2.99
CA HIS A 68 -10.99 18.32 3.09
C HIS A 68 -11.57 17.63 1.85
N VAL A 69 -11.81 16.33 1.98
CA VAL A 69 -12.33 15.45 0.93
C VAL A 69 -13.51 16.04 0.13
N LEU A 70 -14.38 16.81 0.79
CA LEU A 70 -15.53 17.51 0.18
C LEU A 70 -15.18 18.60 -0.87
N LYS A 71 -13.89 18.93 -1.08
CA LYS A 71 -13.44 19.74 -2.22
C LYS A 71 -13.26 18.93 -3.50
N PHE A 72 -13.31 17.61 -3.40
CA PHE A 72 -13.06 16.65 -4.48
C PHE A 72 -14.25 15.71 -4.68
N ILE A 73 -14.87 15.24 -3.60
CA ILE A 73 -15.97 14.27 -3.62
C ILE A 73 -17.27 14.97 -3.22
N ASP A 74 -18.35 14.70 -3.96
CA ASP A 74 -19.70 15.18 -3.63
C ASP A 74 -20.22 14.44 -2.38
N ARG A 75 -21.06 15.10 -1.57
CA ARG A 75 -21.46 14.57 -0.25
C ARG A 75 -22.17 13.23 -0.37
N GLU A 76 -22.93 13.05 -1.43
CA GLU A 76 -23.77 11.91 -1.74
C GLU A 76 -22.97 10.61 -1.97
N MET A 77 -21.66 10.72 -2.21
CA MET A 77 -20.76 9.56 -2.36
C MET A 77 -20.14 9.09 -1.03
N LEU A 78 -20.47 9.72 0.10
CA LEU A 78 -19.88 9.43 1.40
C LEU A 78 -20.97 9.05 2.43
N PRO A 79 -20.71 8.07 3.32
CA PRO A 79 -21.66 7.70 4.37
C PRO A 79 -21.97 8.88 5.31
N GLU A 80 -23.21 8.99 5.78
CA GLU A 80 -23.61 10.07 6.71
C GLU A 80 -22.76 10.08 7.99
N ALA A 81 -22.32 8.91 8.49
CA ALA A 81 -21.42 8.82 9.64
C ALA A 81 -20.06 9.50 9.40
N PHE A 82 -19.56 9.47 8.16
CA PHE A 82 -18.36 10.22 7.75
C PHE A 82 -18.68 11.72 7.69
N LEU A 83 -19.77 12.11 7.02
CA LEU A 83 -20.16 13.51 6.79
C LEU A 83 -20.45 14.29 8.08
N SER A 84 -21.02 13.61 9.07
CA SER A 84 -21.37 14.16 10.39
C SER A 84 -20.26 14.01 11.43
N GLY A 85 -19.18 13.30 11.11
CA GLY A 85 -18.05 13.08 12.03
C GLY A 85 -18.38 12.13 13.19
N THR A 86 -19.35 11.22 13.01
CA THR A 86 -19.80 10.27 14.06
C THR A 86 -19.23 8.87 13.91
N MET A 87 -18.23 8.66 13.06
CA MET A 87 -17.51 7.38 12.97
C MET A 87 -16.77 7.10 14.28
N ASP A 88 -16.96 5.92 14.86
CA ASP A 88 -16.39 5.50 16.13
C ASP A 88 -15.63 4.17 16.03
N GLY A 89 -15.26 3.60 17.19
CA GLY A 89 -14.47 2.38 17.27
C GLY A 89 -12.96 2.58 17.06
N GLN A 90 -12.19 1.50 17.23
CA GLN A 90 -10.71 1.55 17.23
C GLN A 90 -10.09 1.80 15.84
N HIS A 91 -10.89 1.69 14.77
CA HIS A 91 -10.46 1.76 13.38
C HIS A 91 -11.13 2.90 12.60
N ALA A 92 -11.83 3.83 13.30
CA ALA A 92 -12.55 4.95 12.69
C ALA A 92 -11.76 5.71 11.62
N GLY A 93 -10.52 6.11 11.94
CA GLY A 93 -9.64 6.84 11.01
C GLY A 93 -9.19 6.02 9.79
N GLN A 94 -9.12 4.70 9.91
CA GLN A 94 -8.85 3.81 8.77
C GLN A 94 -10.10 3.63 7.91
N HIS A 95 -11.26 3.37 8.52
CA HIS A 95 -12.51 3.26 7.78
C HIS A 95 -12.90 4.58 7.10
N ALA A 96 -12.54 5.72 7.69
CA ALA A 96 -12.64 7.02 7.04
C ALA A 96 -11.76 7.10 5.77
N ALA A 97 -10.55 6.52 5.78
CA ALA A 97 -9.72 6.39 4.58
C ALA A 97 -10.35 5.44 3.55
N ASP A 98 -10.96 4.35 4.01
CA ASP A 98 -11.63 3.36 3.16
C ASP A 98 -12.84 4.00 2.44
N CYS A 99 -13.70 4.75 3.15
CA CYS A 99 -14.88 5.43 2.59
C CYS A 99 -14.57 6.46 1.49
N ILE A 100 -13.35 7.00 1.43
CA ILE A 100 -12.98 8.01 0.42
C ILE A 100 -12.19 7.43 -0.75
N ARG A 101 -11.65 6.21 -0.59
CA ARG A 101 -10.77 5.56 -1.59
C ARG A 101 -11.52 5.29 -2.89
N GLY A 102 -12.68 4.62 -2.81
CA GLY A 102 -13.51 4.32 -3.97
C GLY A 102 -13.99 5.58 -4.70
N PRO A 103 -14.62 6.56 -4.01
CA PRO A 103 -15.13 7.76 -4.67
C PRO A 103 -14.06 8.65 -5.31
N LEU A 104 -12.84 8.74 -4.74
CA LEU A 104 -11.71 9.46 -5.37
C LEU A 104 -11.24 8.75 -6.64
N LEU A 105 -11.03 7.44 -6.58
CA LEU A 105 -10.57 6.65 -7.73
C LEU A 105 -11.63 6.57 -8.83
N PHE A 106 -12.91 6.47 -8.48
CA PHE A 106 -13.99 6.51 -9.46
C PHE A 106 -14.02 7.86 -10.18
N ARG A 107 -14.01 8.97 -9.45
CA ARG A 107 -14.18 10.32 -10.04
C ARG A 107 -12.96 10.82 -10.80
N TYR A 108 -11.75 10.48 -10.33
CA TYR A 108 -10.50 11.07 -10.83
C TYR A 108 -9.47 10.05 -11.31
N GLY A 109 -9.66 8.76 -11.06
CA GLY A 109 -8.63 7.75 -11.26
C GLY A 109 -7.40 8.02 -10.37
N GLY A 110 -6.27 7.47 -10.79
CA GLY A 110 -4.98 7.68 -10.13
C GLY A 110 -4.64 6.53 -9.18
N VAL A 111 -3.98 6.85 -8.07
CA VAL A 111 -3.53 5.87 -7.08
C VAL A 111 -3.94 6.29 -5.68
N SER A 112 -4.77 5.48 -5.01
CA SER A 112 -4.93 5.58 -3.55
C SER A 112 -3.84 4.78 -2.86
N MET A 113 -3.11 5.41 -1.95
CA MET A 113 -2.00 4.79 -1.24
C MET A 113 -1.97 5.22 0.23
N ASP A 114 -1.73 4.27 1.13
CA ASP A 114 -1.49 4.58 2.53
C ASP A 114 -0.17 5.32 2.71
N VAL A 115 -0.15 6.33 3.58
CA VAL A 115 1.04 7.10 3.96
C VAL A 115 2.16 6.27 4.60
N GLY A 116 1.85 5.03 5.00
CA GLY A 116 2.81 4.02 5.47
C GLY A 116 3.50 3.23 4.36
N CYS A 117 3.28 3.52 3.08
CA CYS A 117 3.96 2.88 1.96
C CYS A 117 5.23 3.67 1.60
N LEU A 118 6.40 3.12 1.89
CA LEU A 118 7.69 3.68 1.47
C LEU A 118 7.92 3.29 0.01
N LEU A 119 7.71 4.23 -0.91
CA LEU A 119 7.86 4.01 -2.35
C LEU A 119 9.34 3.86 -2.74
N ILE A 120 9.68 2.82 -3.49
CA ILE A 120 11.07 2.50 -3.93
C ILE A 120 11.18 2.51 -5.46
N ARG A 121 10.07 2.27 -6.17
CA ARG A 121 9.97 2.25 -7.63
C ARG A 121 8.94 3.30 -8.07
N HIS A 122 9.24 4.02 -9.16
CA HIS A 122 8.32 5.00 -9.71
C HIS A 122 6.99 4.34 -10.15
N ILE A 123 5.85 4.94 -9.78
CA ILE A 123 4.49 4.39 -9.97
C ILE A 123 4.18 4.01 -11.41
N ASP A 124 4.67 4.80 -12.38
CA ASP A 124 4.64 4.50 -13.82
C ASP A 124 5.10 3.07 -14.13
N ARG A 125 6.27 2.71 -13.59
CA ARG A 125 6.91 1.40 -13.77
C ARG A 125 6.43 0.34 -12.78
N ILE A 126 5.52 0.68 -11.86
CA ILE A 126 4.76 -0.28 -11.06
C ILE A 126 3.53 -0.70 -11.86
N CYS A 127 2.72 0.28 -12.27
CA CYS A 127 1.44 0.04 -12.94
C CYS A 127 0.98 1.16 -13.87
N TRP A 128 1.28 2.44 -13.62
CA TRP A 128 0.53 3.51 -14.29
C TRP A 128 0.75 3.56 -15.81
N ASP A 129 1.94 3.21 -16.31
CA ASP A 129 2.18 3.11 -17.77
C ASP A 129 1.26 2.05 -18.40
N LEU A 130 1.04 0.92 -17.70
CA LEU A 130 0.17 -0.17 -18.13
C LEU A 130 -1.32 0.14 -17.97
N LEU A 131 -1.71 1.04 -17.06
CA LEU A 131 -3.11 1.47 -16.96
C LEU A 131 -3.42 2.55 -18.00
N ALA A 132 -2.47 3.44 -18.28
CA ALA A 132 -2.63 4.54 -19.23
C ALA A 132 -2.61 4.10 -20.71
N ASP A 133 -1.89 3.02 -21.02
CA ASP A 133 -1.78 2.42 -22.35
C ASP A 133 -3.14 1.89 -22.87
N PRO A 134 -3.67 2.39 -24.01
CA PRO A 134 -4.94 1.93 -24.57
C PRO A 134 -4.91 0.50 -25.13
N ASP A 135 -3.72 -0.05 -25.43
CA ASP A 135 -3.56 -1.43 -25.91
C ASP A 135 -3.41 -2.43 -24.75
N SER A 136 -3.30 -1.94 -23.51
CA SER A 136 -3.25 -2.76 -22.30
C SER A 136 -4.65 -3.20 -21.87
N PRO A 137 -4.83 -4.46 -21.43
CA PRO A 137 -6.11 -4.92 -20.90
C PRO A 137 -6.39 -4.39 -19.49
N TYR A 138 -5.40 -3.85 -18.77
CA TYR A 138 -5.50 -3.57 -17.35
C TYR A 138 -6.10 -2.18 -17.07
N GLU A 139 -7.11 -2.15 -16.20
CA GLU A 139 -7.80 -0.92 -15.78
C GLU A 139 -7.63 -0.63 -14.27
N ILE A 140 -7.21 -1.63 -13.49
CA ILE A 140 -6.87 -1.54 -12.06
C ILE A 140 -5.52 -2.23 -11.80
N ALA A 141 -4.75 -1.78 -10.82
CA ALA A 141 -3.61 -2.52 -10.27
C ALA A 141 -3.62 -2.53 -8.73
N VAL A 142 -3.42 -3.70 -8.14
CA VAL A 142 -3.50 -3.93 -6.68
C VAL A 142 -2.50 -5.01 -6.21
N PRO A 143 -1.93 -4.90 -5.00
CA PRO A 143 -1.21 -6.00 -4.37
C PRO A 143 -2.14 -7.13 -3.98
N VAL A 144 -1.72 -8.36 -4.22
CA VAL A 144 -2.46 -9.58 -3.86
C VAL A 144 -1.62 -10.43 -2.92
N LEU A 145 -2.18 -10.77 -1.75
CA LEU A 145 -1.52 -11.63 -0.77
C LEU A 145 -1.62 -13.08 -1.25
N TYR A 146 -2.85 -13.59 -1.39
CA TYR A 146 -3.17 -14.96 -1.78
C TYR A 146 -4.61 -15.01 -2.32
N GLY A 147 -4.91 -15.92 -3.25
CA GLY A 147 -6.23 -16.01 -3.87
C GLY A 147 -6.73 -14.65 -4.37
N GLN A 148 -7.94 -14.27 -3.92
CA GLN A 148 -8.60 -12.99 -4.20
C GLN A 148 -8.42 -11.96 -3.05
N THR A 149 -7.52 -12.21 -2.10
CA THR A 149 -7.24 -11.31 -0.97
C THR A 149 -6.32 -10.16 -1.41
N ILE A 150 -6.95 -9.03 -1.74
CA ILE A 150 -6.34 -7.78 -2.19
C ILE A 150 -5.85 -6.94 -1.01
N ALA A 151 -4.71 -6.27 -1.11
CA ALA A 151 -4.24 -5.32 -0.10
C ALA A 151 -4.65 -3.88 -0.48
N ASN A 152 -5.66 -3.32 0.20
CA ASN A 152 -6.22 -1.99 -0.12
C ASN A 152 -5.28 -0.79 0.19
N HIS A 153 -4.10 -1.03 0.78
CA HIS A 153 -3.12 0.02 1.07
C HIS A 153 -2.44 0.62 -0.19
N PHE A 154 -2.66 0.02 -1.35
CA PHE A 154 -2.32 0.55 -2.68
C PHE A 154 -3.39 0.08 -3.67
N VAL A 155 -4.12 1.00 -4.26
CA VAL A 155 -5.09 0.73 -5.34
C VAL A 155 -4.90 1.78 -6.43
N ALA A 156 -4.43 1.36 -7.59
CA ALA A 156 -4.38 2.20 -8.79
C ALA A 156 -5.55 1.86 -9.72
N ALA A 157 -6.22 2.85 -10.28
CA ALA A 157 -7.35 2.63 -11.18
C ALA A 157 -7.51 3.75 -12.22
N ARG A 158 -8.13 3.39 -13.35
CA ARG A 158 -8.72 4.37 -14.27
C ARG A 158 -9.97 5.01 -13.65
N LYS A 159 -10.28 6.25 -14.06
CA LYS A 159 -11.53 6.93 -13.68
C LYS A 159 -12.74 6.28 -14.34
N ASN A 160 -13.93 6.51 -13.78
CA ASN A 160 -15.22 5.92 -14.19
C ASN A 160 -15.18 4.39 -14.25
N ASN A 161 -14.35 3.75 -13.42
CA ASN A 161 -14.18 2.31 -13.42
C ASN A 161 -15.32 1.63 -12.66
N VAL A 162 -16.07 0.78 -13.36
CA VAL A 162 -17.25 0.05 -12.85
C VAL A 162 -16.94 -0.90 -11.69
N PHE A 163 -15.73 -1.47 -11.62
CA PHE A 163 -15.33 -2.36 -10.53
C PHE A 163 -14.97 -1.56 -9.26
N ILE A 164 -14.39 -0.36 -9.41
CA ILE A 164 -14.20 0.59 -8.29
C ILE A 164 -15.57 1.00 -7.73
N GLU A 165 -16.50 1.42 -8.59
CA GLU A 165 -17.86 1.88 -8.22
C GLU A 165 -18.62 0.84 -7.39
N LYS A 166 -18.55 -0.43 -7.79
CA LYS A 166 -19.25 -1.54 -7.11
C LYS A 166 -18.61 -1.94 -5.77
N CYS A 167 -17.37 -1.55 -5.50
CA CYS A 167 -16.66 -1.98 -4.29
C CYS A 167 -17.06 -1.21 -3.02
N ASP A 168 -17.73 -0.06 -3.14
CA ASP A 168 -18.13 0.75 -1.98
C ASP A 168 -19.42 0.25 -1.28
N ASN A 169 -20.12 -0.75 -1.83
CA ASN A 169 -21.41 -1.23 -1.30
C ASN A 169 -21.66 -2.77 -1.25
N PRO A 170 -20.68 -3.69 -1.16
CA PRO A 170 -20.96 -5.12 -1.06
C PRO A 170 -21.35 -5.55 0.37
N LEU A 171 -22.38 -6.41 0.49
CA LEU A 171 -22.72 -7.01 1.78
C LEU A 171 -21.67 -8.04 2.23
N LEU A 172 -21.30 -7.97 3.50
CA LEU A 172 -20.23 -8.78 4.09
C LEU A 172 -20.70 -10.13 4.68
N GLY A 173 -21.90 -10.60 4.34
CA GLY A 173 -22.49 -11.83 4.89
C GLY A 173 -21.66 -13.11 4.67
N PHE A 174 -20.99 -13.21 3.51
CA PHE A 174 -20.15 -14.34 3.09
C PHE A 174 -18.91 -14.59 3.96
N ILE A 175 -18.50 -13.62 4.79
CA ILE A 175 -17.30 -13.72 5.64
C ILE A 175 -17.32 -14.97 6.53
N LYS A 176 -18.50 -15.40 6.99
CA LYS A 176 -18.68 -16.55 7.88
C LYS A 176 -18.16 -17.86 7.30
N ASP A 177 -18.10 -17.95 5.97
CA ASP A 177 -17.69 -19.14 5.24
C ASP A 177 -16.24 -19.04 4.70
N ILE A 178 -15.57 -17.89 4.88
CA ILE A 178 -14.17 -17.71 4.52
C ILE A 178 -13.32 -18.58 5.44
N ARG A 179 -12.72 -19.63 4.86
CA ARG A 179 -11.62 -20.34 5.50
C ARG A 179 -10.33 -19.56 5.23
N TYR A 180 -9.72 -19.07 6.31
CA TYR A 180 -8.31 -18.70 6.26
C TYR A 180 -7.51 -19.97 5.97
N ASP A 181 -6.80 -19.96 4.84
CA ASP A 181 -5.89 -21.04 4.47
C ASP A 181 -4.60 -20.83 5.28
N ASP A 182 -4.25 -21.79 6.15
CA ASP A 182 -3.00 -21.73 6.91
C ASP A 182 -1.78 -21.86 5.97
N ALA A 183 -1.97 -22.34 4.73
CA ALA A 183 -0.94 -22.47 3.70
C ALA A 183 -0.79 -21.19 2.85
N THR A 184 -0.68 -20.01 3.50
CA THR A 184 -0.29 -18.76 2.83
C THR A 184 1.14 -18.40 3.17
N ASP A 185 1.82 -17.63 2.31
CA ASP A 185 3.17 -17.11 2.59
C ASP A 185 3.20 -15.98 3.65
N PHE A 186 2.10 -15.73 4.38
CA PHE A 186 1.91 -14.57 5.26
C PHE A 186 1.59 -15.01 6.69
N HIS A 187 2.60 -14.99 7.57
CA HIS A 187 2.51 -15.54 8.92
C HIS A 187 2.50 -14.44 10.00
N TRP A 188 1.47 -13.60 10.00
CA TRP A 188 1.32 -12.53 11.00
C TRP A 188 0.94 -13.09 12.38
N ASP A 189 1.56 -12.57 13.44
CA ASP A 189 1.36 -13.00 14.83
C ASP A 189 0.14 -12.32 15.49
N TRP A 190 -1.04 -12.49 14.87
CA TRP A 190 -2.31 -11.95 15.38
C TRP A 190 -2.60 -12.42 16.81
N LYS A 191 -2.97 -11.48 17.69
CA LYS A 191 -3.38 -11.76 19.09
C LYS A 191 -4.86 -11.51 19.37
N VAL A 192 -5.58 -10.97 18.39
CA VAL A 192 -6.98 -10.56 18.52
C VAL A 192 -7.92 -11.66 17.99
N PRO A 193 -9.19 -11.70 18.44
CA PRO A 193 -10.19 -12.57 17.83
C PRO A 193 -10.35 -12.29 16.34
N VAL A 194 -10.65 -13.33 15.57
CA VAL A 194 -10.82 -13.25 14.10
C VAL A 194 -11.84 -12.18 13.70
N THR A 195 -12.89 -11.94 14.48
CA THR A 195 -13.87 -10.86 14.24
C THR A 195 -13.26 -9.47 14.24
N GLN A 196 -12.35 -9.16 15.18
CA GLN A 196 -11.68 -7.86 15.24
C GLN A 196 -10.66 -7.70 14.10
N PHE A 197 -10.01 -8.79 13.68
CA PHE A 197 -9.18 -8.79 12.47
C PHE A 197 -10.02 -8.55 11.21
N LEU A 198 -11.18 -9.19 11.09
CA LEU A 198 -12.13 -9.02 9.97
C LEU A 198 -12.65 -7.58 9.88
N GLU A 199 -12.99 -6.96 11.01
CA GLU A 199 -13.33 -5.54 11.10
C GLU A 199 -12.17 -4.67 10.58
N TYR A 200 -10.95 -4.90 11.07
CA TYR A 200 -9.75 -4.19 10.61
C TYR A 200 -9.47 -4.34 9.11
N ILE A 201 -9.89 -5.42 8.45
CA ILE A 201 -9.74 -5.62 7.00
C ILE A 201 -11.05 -5.49 6.21
N ALA A 202 -12.09 -4.86 6.75
CA ALA A 202 -13.43 -4.83 6.14
C ALA A 202 -13.44 -4.47 4.65
N GLN A 203 -12.72 -3.43 4.22
CA GLN A 203 -12.67 -3.06 2.79
C GLN A 203 -11.94 -4.12 1.93
N VAL A 204 -10.91 -4.80 2.44
CA VAL A 204 -10.27 -5.93 1.72
C VAL A 204 -11.29 -7.03 1.43
N LEU A 205 -12.22 -7.26 2.36
CA LEU A 205 -13.28 -8.24 2.21
C LEU A 205 -14.35 -7.78 1.21
N CYS A 206 -14.65 -6.47 1.15
CA CYS A 206 -15.47 -5.87 0.08
C CYS A 206 -14.87 -6.15 -1.31
N TRP A 207 -13.58 -5.85 -1.48
CA TRP A 207 -12.80 -6.12 -2.70
C TRP A 207 -12.78 -7.61 -3.05
N GLN A 208 -12.53 -8.47 -2.05
CA GLN A 208 -12.51 -9.91 -2.22
C GLN A 208 -13.87 -10.45 -2.68
N ARG A 209 -14.98 -10.05 -2.04
CA ARG A 209 -16.34 -10.48 -2.44
C ARG A 209 -16.59 -10.17 -3.91
N LEU A 210 -16.26 -8.96 -4.35
CA LEU A 210 -16.48 -8.53 -5.72
C LEU A 210 -15.71 -9.40 -6.73
N CYS A 211 -14.53 -9.90 -6.38
CA CYS A 211 -13.79 -10.88 -7.20
C CYS A 211 -14.43 -12.29 -7.22
N LEU A 212 -15.25 -12.65 -6.23
CA LEU A 212 -15.91 -13.95 -6.11
C LEU A 212 -17.30 -14.00 -6.79
N ILE A 213 -17.96 -12.85 -6.98
CA ILE A 213 -19.28 -12.78 -7.64
C ILE A 213 -19.11 -13.12 -9.13
N ARG A 214 -19.87 -14.10 -9.64
CA ARG A 214 -19.88 -14.42 -11.08
C ARG A 214 -20.37 -13.22 -11.87
N ASP A 215 -21.64 -12.88 -11.66
CA ASP A 215 -22.36 -11.78 -12.29
C ASP A 215 -23.08 -10.97 -11.19
N THR A 216 -23.02 -9.63 -11.24
CA THR A 216 -23.83 -8.77 -10.35
C THR A 216 -25.26 -8.62 -10.88
N ASP A 217 -26.14 -8.00 -10.10
CA ASP A 217 -27.58 -7.86 -10.40
C ASP A 217 -27.90 -7.12 -11.71
N ASP A 218 -26.92 -6.40 -12.26
CA ASP A 218 -26.90 -5.69 -13.55
C ASP A 218 -26.09 -6.42 -14.64
N GLU A 219 -25.94 -7.74 -14.52
CA GLU A 219 -25.23 -8.62 -15.47
C GLU A 219 -23.72 -8.34 -15.64
N PHE A 220 -23.12 -7.48 -14.80
CA PHE A 220 -21.68 -7.22 -14.85
C PHE A 220 -20.89 -8.41 -14.27
N LYS A 221 -20.08 -9.02 -15.13
CA LYS A 221 -19.29 -10.23 -14.87
C LYS A 221 -18.07 -9.98 -13.98
N SER A 222 -18.30 -9.76 -12.69
CA SER A 222 -17.27 -9.25 -11.78
C SER A 222 -16.05 -10.17 -11.65
N SER A 223 -16.24 -11.49 -11.59
CA SER A 223 -15.10 -12.42 -11.51
C SER A 223 -14.33 -12.54 -12.83
N GLU A 224 -14.99 -12.40 -13.99
CA GLU A 224 -14.32 -12.33 -15.31
C GLU A 224 -13.49 -11.04 -15.42
N TYR A 225 -14.02 -9.93 -14.90
CA TYR A 225 -13.31 -8.65 -14.81
C TYR A 225 -12.04 -8.77 -13.95
N TRP A 226 -12.12 -9.38 -12.76
CA TRP A 226 -10.94 -9.65 -11.93
C TRP A 226 -9.84 -10.40 -12.71
N GLN A 227 -10.20 -11.45 -13.46
CA GLN A 227 -9.25 -12.30 -14.19
C GLN A 227 -8.55 -11.59 -15.36
N HIS A 228 -9.20 -10.60 -15.98
CA HIS A 228 -8.75 -10.03 -17.25
C HIS A 228 -8.38 -8.54 -17.20
N LYS A 229 -8.89 -7.79 -16.22
CA LYS A 229 -8.77 -6.33 -16.14
C LYS A 229 -7.96 -5.83 -14.94
N ILE A 230 -7.61 -6.71 -14.00
CA ILE A 230 -6.89 -6.35 -12.78
C ILE A 230 -5.43 -6.85 -12.83
N LEU A 231 -4.49 -5.93 -12.69
CA LEU A 231 -3.06 -6.21 -12.59
C LEU A 231 -2.70 -6.58 -11.14
N CYS A 232 -2.57 -7.87 -10.87
CA CYS A 232 -2.20 -8.38 -9.56
C CYS A 232 -0.69 -8.26 -9.30
N ILE A 233 -0.29 -7.30 -8.46
CA ILE A 233 1.09 -7.14 -7.97
C ILE A 233 1.36 -8.24 -6.92
N ASN A 234 2.50 -8.93 -7.01
CA ASN A 234 2.87 -9.94 -6.03
C ASN A 234 3.27 -9.26 -4.70
N ALA A 235 2.35 -9.23 -3.73
CA ALA A 235 2.54 -8.42 -2.54
C ALA A 235 3.77 -8.86 -1.70
N LEU A 236 4.07 -10.15 -1.61
CA LEU A 236 5.22 -10.60 -0.83
C LEU A 236 6.57 -10.22 -1.47
N ASN A 237 6.64 -10.26 -2.81
CA ASN A 237 7.88 -9.96 -3.52
C ASN A 237 8.08 -8.45 -3.74
N ASP A 238 7.01 -7.72 -4.05
CA ASP A 238 7.10 -6.31 -4.47
C ASP A 238 6.66 -5.30 -3.38
N VAL A 239 6.06 -5.74 -2.27
CA VAL A 239 5.45 -4.85 -1.24
C VAL A 239 5.89 -5.13 0.20
N TRP A 240 5.97 -6.40 0.61
CA TRP A 240 6.43 -6.82 1.95
C TRP A 240 7.80 -7.49 1.85
N GLY A 241 8.74 -6.74 1.27
CA GLY A 241 10.07 -7.22 0.95
C GLY A 241 10.94 -7.49 2.18
N GLY A 242 10.74 -6.75 3.27
CA GLY A 242 11.44 -6.96 4.54
C GLY A 242 11.03 -8.27 5.19
N GLU A 243 9.73 -8.50 5.30
CA GLU A 243 9.10 -9.73 5.78
C GLU A 243 9.56 -10.94 4.95
N LYS A 244 9.57 -10.83 3.61
CA LYS A 244 10.10 -11.89 2.73
C LYS A 244 11.59 -12.19 2.93
N THR A 245 12.38 -11.22 3.40
CA THR A 245 13.84 -11.36 3.54
C THR A 245 14.25 -11.93 4.89
N LEU A 246 13.48 -11.63 5.94
CA LEU A 246 13.82 -11.90 7.34
C LEU A 246 12.86 -12.90 8.03
N GLY A 247 11.68 -13.16 7.46
CA GLY A 247 10.58 -13.87 8.13
C GLY A 247 9.60 -12.90 8.81
N PHE A 248 8.51 -13.44 9.36
CA PHE A 248 7.48 -12.66 10.06
C PHE A 248 7.71 -12.61 11.58
N ASP A 249 8.31 -13.64 12.16
CA ASP A 249 8.57 -13.73 13.61
C ASP A 249 9.45 -12.56 14.09
N GLY A 250 8.94 -11.77 15.03
CA GLY A 250 9.68 -10.64 15.59
C GLY A 250 10.01 -9.52 14.58
N ILE A 251 9.35 -9.47 13.43
CA ILE A 251 9.83 -8.70 12.27
C ILE A 251 9.88 -7.19 12.51
N GLY A 252 8.96 -6.62 13.30
CA GLY A 252 8.95 -5.19 13.64
C GLY A 252 10.23 -4.74 14.35
N PRO A 253 10.52 -5.27 15.55
CA PRO A 253 11.77 -4.99 16.27
C PRO A 253 13.01 -5.36 15.47
N ARG A 254 12.98 -6.46 14.70
CA ARG A 254 14.12 -6.86 13.87
C ARG A 254 14.42 -5.84 12.78
N MET A 255 13.44 -5.42 11.97
CA MET A 255 13.64 -4.37 10.98
C MET A 255 14.07 -3.05 11.62
N TYR A 256 13.47 -2.66 12.74
CA TYR A 256 13.82 -1.44 13.47
C TYR A 256 15.29 -1.43 13.91
N ASN A 257 15.76 -2.52 14.53
CA ASN A 257 17.16 -2.66 14.94
C ASN A 257 18.09 -2.65 13.72
N LEU A 258 17.81 -3.45 12.68
CA LEU A 258 18.66 -3.53 11.48
C LEU A 258 18.78 -2.17 10.75
N LEU A 259 17.71 -1.38 10.68
CA LEU A 259 17.73 -0.07 10.02
C LEU A 259 18.41 1.04 10.85
N THR A 260 18.63 0.83 12.16
CA THR A 260 19.41 1.76 13.00
C THR A 260 20.91 1.43 13.03
N ILE A 261 21.33 0.25 12.53
CA ILE A 261 22.75 -0.13 12.42
C ILE A 261 23.50 0.87 11.54
N ARG A 262 24.69 1.23 12.00
CA ARG A 262 25.62 2.13 11.34
C ARG A 262 26.32 1.47 10.16
N LEU A 263 26.55 2.24 9.10
CA LEU A 263 27.30 1.80 7.91
C LEU A 263 28.82 1.68 8.17
N ASP A 264 29.32 2.23 9.28
CA ASP A 264 30.70 2.11 9.77
C ASP A 264 30.85 1.12 10.94
N ALA A 265 29.81 0.34 11.26
CA ALA A 265 29.90 -0.78 12.19
C ALA A 265 30.68 -1.97 11.58
N ASP A 266 31.00 -2.96 12.42
CA ASP A 266 31.72 -4.18 12.02
C ASP A 266 30.98 -4.91 10.88
N PRO A 267 31.55 -4.97 9.66
CA PRO A 267 30.90 -5.61 8.52
C PRO A 267 30.83 -7.15 8.66
N ASP A 268 31.60 -7.74 9.58
CA ASP A 268 31.57 -9.17 9.82
C ASP A 268 30.47 -9.61 10.79
N ALA A 269 29.87 -8.68 11.54
CA ALA A 269 28.76 -8.94 12.45
C ALA A 269 27.51 -9.46 11.71
N THR A 270 26.82 -10.44 12.30
CA THR A 270 25.60 -11.05 11.73
C THR A 270 24.54 -10.01 11.42
N ASP A 271 24.26 -9.10 12.35
CA ASP A 271 23.22 -8.09 12.19
C ASP A 271 23.57 -7.06 11.10
N TYR A 272 24.86 -6.75 10.90
CA TYR A 272 25.29 -5.91 9.77
C TYR A 272 25.01 -6.60 8.43
N LYS A 273 25.35 -7.90 8.32
CA LYS A 273 25.09 -8.70 7.12
C LYS A 273 23.60 -8.83 6.82
N ASP A 274 22.76 -8.98 7.85
CA ASP A 274 21.30 -8.98 7.73
C ASP A 274 20.73 -7.62 7.32
N ALA A 275 21.24 -6.52 7.87
CA ALA A 275 20.83 -5.15 7.52
C ALA A 275 21.21 -4.80 6.06
N TYR A 276 22.43 -5.18 5.65
CA TYR A 276 22.90 -5.05 4.28
C TYR A 276 22.01 -5.82 3.30
N LYS A 277 21.75 -7.10 3.60
CA LYS A 277 20.87 -7.96 2.80
C LYS A 277 19.44 -7.40 2.72
N LEU A 278 18.89 -6.90 3.82
CA LEU A 278 17.57 -6.26 3.89
C LEU A 278 17.50 -5.06 2.95
N VAL A 279 18.35 -4.06 3.16
CA VAL A 279 18.25 -2.78 2.45
C VAL A 279 18.51 -2.95 0.96
N TRP A 280 19.55 -3.70 0.56
CA TRP A 280 19.82 -3.88 -0.86
C TRP A 280 18.78 -4.74 -1.57
N ARG A 281 18.16 -5.74 -0.91
CA ARG A 281 16.99 -6.44 -1.44
C ARG A 281 15.84 -5.47 -1.68
N LEU A 282 15.53 -4.62 -0.70
CA LEU A 282 14.43 -3.65 -0.82
C LEU A 282 14.66 -2.76 -2.03
N LEU A 283 15.85 -2.15 -2.11
CA LEU A 283 16.23 -1.25 -3.19
C LEU A 283 16.24 -1.93 -4.57
N SER A 284 16.73 -3.18 -4.69
CA SER A 284 16.84 -3.85 -6.00
C SER A 284 15.58 -4.61 -6.44
N LYS A 285 14.73 -5.06 -5.51
CA LYS A 285 13.59 -5.97 -5.80
C LYS A 285 12.20 -5.47 -5.41
N SER A 286 12.04 -4.52 -4.47
CA SER A 286 10.70 -4.05 -4.06
C SER A 286 10.17 -2.94 -4.96
N SER A 287 8.85 -2.84 -5.15
CA SER A 287 8.22 -1.62 -5.68
C SER A 287 8.00 -0.60 -4.57
N PHE A 288 7.62 -1.07 -3.38
CA PHE A 288 7.52 -0.30 -2.16
C PHE A 288 7.71 -1.22 -0.96
N GLN A 289 7.93 -0.65 0.23
CA GLN A 289 7.76 -1.38 1.49
C GLN A 289 6.49 -0.87 2.18
N LYS A 290 5.52 -1.75 2.39
CA LYS A 290 4.39 -1.46 3.29
C LYS A 290 4.91 -1.51 4.73
N VAL A 291 4.98 -0.34 5.37
CA VAL A 291 5.35 -0.21 6.77
C VAL A 291 4.10 -0.41 7.61
N THR A 292 3.89 -1.65 8.06
CA THR A 292 2.73 -2.04 8.86
C THR A 292 2.74 -1.35 10.23
N ARG A 293 1.56 -0.95 10.70
CA ARG A 293 1.30 -0.55 12.10
C ARG A 293 0.57 -1.68 12.86
N ALA A 294 -0.61 -2.09 12.35
CA ALA A 294 -1.50 -3.09 12.97
C ALA A 294 -1.61 -2.93 14.50
N LYS A 295 -1.77 -1.67 14.94
CA LYS A 295 -1.64 -1.27 16.35
C LYS A 295 -2.62 -2.05 17.22
N ASN A 296 -2.09 -2.73 18.24
CA ASN A 296 -2.80 -3.62 19.16
C ASN A 296 -3.38 -4.92 18.56
N LEU A 297 -3.18 -5.23 17.28
CA LEU A 297 -3.73 -6.44 16.64
C LEU A 297 -2.82 -7.67 16.72
N THR A 298 -1.51 -7.46 16.83
CA THR A 298 -0.48 -8.51 16.88
C THR A 298 0.24 -8.57 18.22
N HIS A 299 0.88 -9.70 18.52
CA HIS A 299 1.72 -9.86 19.72
C HIS A 299 2.93 -8.92 19.67
N THR A 300 3.64 -8.88 18.54
CA THR A 300 4.82 -8.08 18.29
C THR A 300 4.46 -6.71 17.69
N PRO A 301 4.97 -5.57 18.22
CA PRO A 301 4.75 -4.27 17.59
C PRO A 301 5.44 -4.20 16.21
N HIS A 302 4.75 -3.75 15.17
CA HIS A 302 5.34 -3.61 13.83
C HIS A 302 6.21 -2.35 13.71
N LEU A 303 7.06 -2.32 12.67
CA LEU A 303 8.00 -1.25 12.37
C LEU A 303 7.36 0.15 12.40
N GLY A 304 6.17 0.32 11.84
CA GLY A 304 5.47 1.61 11.84
C GLY A 304 5.09 2.07 13.25
N THR A 305 4.66 1.16 14.13
CA THR A 305 4.38 1.48 15.53
C THR A 305 5.65 1.82 16.31
N LEU A 306 6.78 1.19 15.98
CA LEU A 306 8.07 1.52 16.60
C LEU A 306 8.60 2.88 16.14
N TRP A 307 8.48 3.23 14.86
CA TRP A 307 8.84 4.56 14.36
C TRP A 307 7.88 5.67 14.83
N ASP A 308 6.59 5.39 14.98
CA ASP A 308 5.64 6.32 15.63
C ASP A 308 6.03 6.64 17.09
N GLN A 309 6.73 5.72 17.77
CA GLN A 309 7.19 5.86 19.16
C GLN A 309 8.62 6.42 19.28
N ASN A 310 9.42 6.37 18.22
CA ASN A 310 10.84 6.71 18.23
C ASN A 310 11.18 7.56 17.00
N GLU A 311 10.83 8.84 17.07
CA GLU A 311 10.97 9.77 15.95
C GLU A 311 12.43 9.92 15.46
N GLY A 312 12.60 10.03 14.14
CA GLY A 312 13.90 10.19 13.48
C GLY A 312 14.72 8.90 13.32
N GLN A 313 14.29 7.78 13.94
CA GLN A 313 15.02 6.51 13.86
C GLN A 313 14.93 5.82 12.48
N ASP A 314 14.03 6.29 11.60
CA ASP A 314 13.93 5.79 10.22
C ASP A 314 15.05 6.32 9.29
N CYS A 315 15.80 7.34 9.70
CA CYS A 315 16.76 8.05 8.86
C CYS A 315 18.00 8.58 9.61
N VAL A 316 18.49 7.85 10.63
CA VAL A 316 19.67 8.27 11.42
C VAL A 316 20.91 8.41 10.51
N ALA A 317 21.49 9.61 10.44
CA ALA A 317 22.54 9.96 9.47
C ALA A 317 23.77 9.03 9.54
N GLY A 318 23.95 8.18 8.53
CA GLY A 318 24.96 7.11 8.42
C GLY A 318 24.45 5.71 8.84
N SER A 319 23.15 5.47 8.91
CA SER A 319 22.54 4.15 9.15
C SER A 319 22.00 3.50 7.87
N PHE A 320 21.69 2.21 7.96
CA PHE A 320 20.96 1.47 6.92
C PHE A 320 19.58 2.07 6.60
N GLY A 321 18.91 2.72 7.56
CA GLY A 321 17.70 3.50 7.36
C GLY A 321 17.90 4.72 6.47
N GLU A 322 18.95 5.52 6.70
CA GLU A 322 19.31 6.63 5.78
C GLU A 322 19.65 6.09 4.38
N LEU A 323 20.39 4.99 4.27
CA LEU A 323 20.70 4.35 2.98
C LEU A 323 19.43 3.90 2.24
N LEU A 324 18.45 3.31 2.94
CA LEU A 324 17.17 2.92 2.33
C LEU A 324 16.39 4.14 1.83
N ARG A 325 16.31 5.20 2.64
CA ARG A 325 15.66 6.48 2.29
C ARG A 325 16.32 7.12 1.08
N TYR A 326 17.64 7.21 1.07
CA TYR A 326 18.41 7.76 -0.05
C TYR A 326 18.22 6.91 -1.31
N GLY A 327 18.41 5.59 -1.21
CA GLY A 327 18.33 4.70 -2.36
C GLY A 327 16.95 4.67 -3.04
N ALA A 328 15.88 4.87 -2.27
CA ALA A 328 14.52 4.97 -2.80
C ALA A 328 14.28 6.19 -3.72
N VAL A 329 15.12 7.23 -3.61
CA VAL A 329 15.06 8.45 -4.44
C VAL A 329 16.19 8.48 -5.48
N HIS A 330 17.38 7.99 -5.13
CA HIS A 330 18.61 8.12 -5.93
C HIS A 330 19.01 6.87 -6.71
N PHE A 331 18.36 5.71 -6.50
CA PHE A 331 18.62 4.50 -7.28
C PHE A 331 17.38 4.05 -8.06
N ARG A 332 17.58 3.66 -9.31
CA ARG A 332 16.56 3.09 -10.19
C ARG A 332 16.86 1.63 -10.48
N GLN A 333 15.85 0.78 -10.32
CA GLN A 333 15.92 -0.62 -10.73
C GLN A 333 15.96 -0.80 -12.24
N LYS A 334 16.88 -1.64 -12.72
CA LYS A 334 17.01 -2.05 -14.13
C LYS A 334 15.97 -3.06 -14.58
N ARG A 335 15.33 -3.81 -13.67
CA ARG A 335 14.18 -4.67 -14.03
C ARG A 335 13.04 -3.81 -14.60
N GLU A 336 12.48 -4.21 -15.74
CA GLU A 336 11.38 -3.47 -16.37
C GLU A 336 10.00 -3.84 -15.82
N LYS A 337 9.80 -5.10 -15.42
CA LYS A 337 8.52 -5.59 -14.88
C LYS A 337 8.58 -5.75 -13.37
N ILE A 338 7.42 -5.55 -12.73
CA ILE A 338 7.13 -6.01 -11.37
C ILE A 338 6.93 -7.54 -11.34
N GLU A 339 7.11 -8.15 -10.18
CA GLU A 339 6.61 -9.50 -9.91
C GLU A 339 5.07 -9.44 -9.84
N ARG A 340 4.42 -10.32 -10.60
CA ARG A 340 2.96 -10.41 -10.68
C ARG A 340 2.47 -11.70 -10.04
N LYS A 341 1.22 -11.72 -9.61
CA LYS A 341 0.45 -12.96 -9.46
C LYS A 341 -0.50 -13.07 -10.65
N GLU A 342 -0.88 -14.30 -10.98
CA GLU A 342 -1.94 -14.53 -11.96
C GLU A 342 -3.29 -14.29 -11.27
N ALA A 343 -4.19 -13.58 -11.94
CA ALA A 343 -5.55 -13.35 -11.48
C ALA A 343 -6.39 -14.61 -11.78
N CYS A 344 -6.19 -15.68 -11.02
CA CYS A 344 -6.88 -16.94 -11.26
C CYS A 344 -8.39 -16.85 -10.98
N GLU A 345 -9.17 -17.67 -11.68
CA GLU A 345 -10.57 -17.94 -11.35
C GLU A 345 -10.71 -18.36 -9.86
N PRO A 346 -11.67 -17.83 -9.12
CA PRO A 346 -11.97 -18.28 -7.77
C PRO A 346 -12.29 -19.77 -7.67
N ARG A 347 -11.77 -20.44 -6.64
CA ARG A 347 -12.13 -21.85 -6.34
C ARG A 347 -13.63 -22.03 -6.06
N THR A 348 -14.30 -20.98 -5.60
CA THR A 348 -15.74 -20.92 -5.35
C THR A 348 -16.25 -19.60 -5.90
N LEU A 349 -17.20 -19.67 -6.83
CA LEU A 349 -17.93 -18.50 -7.32
C LEU A 349 -19.23 -18.31 -6.54
N MET A 350 -19.62 -17.05 -6.37
CA MET A 350 -20.89 -16.66 -5.76
C MET A 350 -21.90 -16.36 -6.86
N GLU A 351 -22.98 -17.13 -6.89
CA GLU A 351 -24.16 -16.89 -7.75
C GLU A 351 -25.14 -15.87 -7.14
N LYS A 352 -24.71 -15.11 -6.13
CA LYS A 352 -25.50 -14.09 -5.43
C LYS A 352 -25.06 -12.68 -5.82
N GLY A 353 -26.04 -11.80 -5.98
CA GLY A 353 -25.84 -10.38 -6.28
C GLY A 353 -25.01 -9.59 -5.26
N LEU A 354 -24.76 -8.33 -5.60
CA LEU A 354 -23.90 -7.41 -4.86
C LEU A 354 -24.50 -7.08 -3.48
N LEU A 355 -25.82 -6.90 -3.44
CA LEU A 355 -26.61 -6.45 -2.28
C LEU A 355 -27.42 -7.55 -1.59
N GLU A 356 -27.21 -8.82 -1.96
CA GLU A 356 -27.91 -10.05 -1.51
C GLU A 356 -29.45 -10.04 -1.54
N ALA A 357 -29.98 -11.02 -2.29
CA ALA A 357 -31.18 -11.77 -1.93
C ALA A 357 -30.78 -13.23 -1.61
#